data_AF-A0A835VMB9-F1
#
_entry.id   AF-A0A835VMB9-F1
#
_cell.length_a   1.000
_cell.length_b   1.000
_cell.length_c   1.000
_cell.angle_alpha   90.00
_cell.angle_beta   90.00
_cell.angle_gamma   90.00
#
_symmetry.space_group_name_H-M   'P 1'
#
loop_
_entity.id
_entity.type
_entity.pdbx_description
1 polymer ?
#
loop_
_entity_poly.entity_id
_entity_poly.type
_entity_poly.pdbx_seq_one_letter_code
_entity_poly.pdbx_strand_id
1 'polypeptide(L)'
;MLMLRSSSFFCILVAITMIINLNSVYGDIRSEGGVLNEKGIQWCEEEFARYETMGEPLFLKNNHYTIEARACANLFKDSLWDYQGLDRVEKLIERSKFYVLAEIEESKEEAKKLVDDPTPTEVDPILLAIEQWKSGEI
;
A
#
# COMPACT_ATOMS: atom_id res chain seq x y z
N MET A 1 42.56 -16.49 41.84
CA MET A 1 42.04 -17.43 40.82
C MET A 1 40.51 -17.33 40.85
N LEU A 2 39.95 -16.30 40.19
CA LEU A 2 38.51 -16.08 40.10
C LEU A 2 38.04 -16.70 38.78
N MET A 3 37.77 -18.00 38.79
CA MET A 3 37.04 -18.67 37.71
C MET A 3 35.56 -18.32 37.86
N LEU A 4 35.17 -17.12 37.42
CA LEU A 4 33.77 -16.82 37.17
C LEU A 4 33.31 -17.68 35.99
N ARG A 5 32.37 -18.57 36.30
CA ARG A 5 31.71 -19.54 35.44
C ARG A 5 31.11 -18.83 34.22
N SER A 6 31.86 -18.81 33.12
CA SER A 6 31.54 -18.17 31.83
C SER A 6 30.25 -18.68 31.17
N SER A 7 29.74 -19.82 31.64
CA SER A 7 28.54 -20.48 31.10
C SER A 7 27.22 -19.82 31.51
N SER A 8 27.15 -19.09 32.64
CA SER A 8 25.87 -18.54 33.13
C SER A 8 25.49 -17.21 32.48
N PHE A 9 26.47 -16.41 32.04
CA PHE A 9 26.23 -15.12 31.39
C PHE A 9 25.66 -15.27 29.98
N PHE A 10 26.05 -16.32 29.26
CA PHE A 10 25.56 -16.59 27.90
C PHE A 10 24.05 -16.86 27.88
N CYS A 11 23.54 -17.63 28.84
CA CYS A 11 22.10 -17.91 28.94
C CYS A 11 21.27 -16.66 29.26
N ILE A 12 21.81 -15.75 30.08
CA ILE A 12 21.13 -14.50 30.44
C ILE A 12 21.08 -13.55 29.23
N LEU A 13 22.18 -13.46 28.46
CA LEU A 13 22.22 -12.67 27.21
C LEU A 13 21.22 -13.18 26.16
N VAL A 14 21.12 -14.49 25.95
CA VAL A 14 20.15 -15.09 25.01
C VAL A 14 18.71 -14.84 25.46
N ALA A 15 18.43 -14.96 26.77
CA ALA A 15 17.11 -14.68 27.32
C ALA A 15 16.72 -13.19 27.18
N ILE A 16 17.66 -12.27 27.35
CA ILE A 16 17.42 -10.83 27.16
C ILE A 16 17.14 -10.52 25.68
N THR A 17 17.84 -11.15 24.72
CA THR A 17 17.58 -10.94 23.28
C THR A 17 16.23 -11.47 22.81
N MET A 18 15.65 -12.48 23.47
CA MET A 18 14.31 -12.97 23.14
C MET A 18 13.18 -12.01 23.57
N ILE A 19 13.40 -11.17 24.60
CA ILE A 19 12.38 -10.23 25.11
C ILE A 19 12.24 -8.98 24.22
N ILE A 20 13.23 -8.68 23.36
CA ILE A 20 13.22 -7.48 22.51
C ILE A 20 12.33 -7.66 21.25
N ASN A 21 11.81 -8.86 20.98
CA ASN A 21 10.96 -9.12 19.80
C ASN A 21 9.45 -8.86 20.01
N LEU A 22 9.04 -8.14 21.05
CA LEU A 22 7.62 -7.85 21.31
C LEU A 22 7.12 -6.51 20.74
N ASN A 23 7.95 -5.75 20.03
CA ASN A 23 7.54 -4.49 19.42
C ASN A 23 7.64 -4.53 17.89
N SER A 24 6.80 -5.34 17.27
CA SER A 24 6.23 -4.93 15.99
C SER A 24 4.71 -5.17 16.02
N VAL A 25 4.04 -4.51 16.96
CA VAL A 25 2.69 -4.04 16.66
C VAL A 25 2.90 -2.99 15.58
N TYR A 26 2.96 -3.44 14.32
CA TYR A 26 2.64 -2.57 13.20
C TYR A 26 1.22 -2.12 13.50
N GLY A 27 1.08 -0.94 14.11
CA GLY A 27 -0.20 -0.25 14.12
C GLY A 27 -0.69 -0.29 12.69
N ASP A 28 -1.93 -0.69 12.51
CA ASP A 28 -2.54 -0.79 11.19
C ASP A 28 -2.62 0.63 10.60
N ILE A 29 -1.53 1.08 9.98
CA ILE A 29 -1.41 2.39 9.32
C ILE A 29 -2.42 2.48 8.15
N ARG A 30 -3.09 1.38 7.78
CA ARG A 30 -4.20 1.33 6.83
C ARG A 30 -5.34 2.32 7.15
N SER A 31 -5.50 2.82 8.39
CA SER A 31 -6.79 3.38 8.81
C SER A 31 -6.91 4.90 9.02
N GLU A 32 -5.90 5.73 8.79
CA GLU A 32 -6.11 7.18 8.74
C GLU A 32 -5.92 7.69 7.31
N GLY A 33 -6.92 7.44 6.45
CA GLY A 33 -7.05 8.06 5.13
C GLY A 33 -6.61 7.24 3.91
N GLY A 34 -6.24 5.96 4.07
CA GLY A 34 -5.87 5.09 2.94
C GLY A 34 -4.74 5.67 2.08
N VAL A 35 -4.79 5.48 0.75
CA VAL A 35 -3.79 5.98 -0.23
C VAL A 35 -3.89 7.50 -0.47
N LEU A 36 -4.77 8.21 0.25
CA LEU A 36 -5.08 9.63 0.03
C LEU A 36 -4.20 10.59 0.84
N ASN A 37 -3.10 10.09 1.40
CA ASN A 37 -2.11 10.88 2.12
C ASN A 37 -0.72 10.24 2.05
N GLU A 38 0.27 10.95 2.59
CA GLU A 38 1.68 10.53 2.57
C GLU A 38 1.91 9.15 3.21
N LYS A 39 1.27 8.84 4.33
CA LYS A 39 1.40 7.50 4.96
C LYS A 39 0.82 6.41 4.07
N GLY A 40 -0.26 6.71 3.35
CA GLY A 40 -0.86 5.84 2.36
C GLY A 40 0.07 5.52 1.19
N ILE A 41 0.70 6.55 0.63
CA ILE A 41 1.70 6.37 -0.43
C ILE A 41 2.91 5.59 0.07
N GLN A 42 3.40 5.90 1.28
CA GLN A 42 4.48 5.16 1.91
C GLN A 42 4.12 3.68 2.05
N TRP A 43 2.89 3.35 2.46
CA TRP A 43 2.43 1.97 2.52
C TRP A 43 2.42 1.30 1.14
N CYS A 44 1.98 1.99 0.08
CA CYS A 44 2.09 1.45 -1.29
C CYS A 44 3.57 1.18 -1.65
N GLU A 45 4.50 2.06 -1.30
CA GLU A 45 5.94 1.86 -1.56
C GLU A 45 6.50 0.64 -0.83
N GLU A 46 6.17 0.47 0.44
CA GLU A 46 6.56 -0.69 1.26
C GLU A 46 6.04 -2.00 0.66
N GLU A 47 4.83 -1.96 0.09
CA GLU A 47 4.18 -3.12 -0.51
C GLU A 47 4.59 -3.40 -1.96
N PHE A 48 5.21 -2.45 -2.67
CA PHE A 48 5.54 -2.59 -4.09
C PHE A 48 6.45 -3.78 -4.35
N ALA A 49 7.46 -4.01 -3.51
CA ALA A 49 8.34 -5.18 -3.65
C ALA A 49 7.58 -6.51 -3.55
N ARG A 50 6.54 -6.58 -2.70
CA ARG A 50 5.66 -7.75 -2.61
C ARG A 50 4.78 -7.88 -3.85
N TYR A 51 4.25 -6.77 -4.37
CA TYR A 51 3.49 -6.75 -5.61
C TYR A 51 4.33 -7.29 -6.79
N GLU A 52 5.56 -6.81 -6.97
CA GLU A 52 6.46 -7.26 -8.04
C GLU A 52 6.79 -8.76 -7.93
N THR A 53 6.97 -9.26 -6.71
CA THR A 53 7.34 -10.67 -6.47
C THR A 53 6.15 -11.62 -6.67
N MET A 54 4.97 -11.24 -6.18
CA MET A 54 3.80 -12.13 -6.08
C MET A 54 2.84 -11.97 -7.27
N GLY A 55 2.92 -10.84 -7.97
CA GLY A 55 1.95 -10.42 -8.97
C GLY A 55 0.65 -9.92 -8.35
N GLU A 56 -0.10 -9.17 -9.17
CA GLU A 56 -1.34 -8.51 -8.76
C GLU A 56 -2.39 -9.41 -8.12
N PRO A 57 -2.76 -10.58 -8.68
CA PRO A 57 -3.85 -11.37 -8.12
C PRO A 57 -3.58 -11.82 -6.69
N LEU A 58 -2.33 -12.19 -6.39
CA LEU A 58 -1.93 -12.66 -5.08
C LEU A 58 -1.70 -11.50 -4.10
N PHE A 59 -1.21 -10.37 -4.58
CA PHE A 59 -1.13 -9.13 -3.82
C PHE A 59 -2.51 -8.68 -3.32
N LEU A 60 -3.50 -8.60 -4.22
CA LEU A 60 -4.86 -8.17 -3.88
C LEU A 60 -5.51 -9.14 -2.90
N LYS A 61 -5.36 -10.44 -3.13
CA LYS A 61 -5.86 -11.47 -2.21
C LYS A 61 -5.27 -11.35 -0.81
N ASN A 62 -3.96 -11.13 -0.70
CA ASN A 62 -3.27 -11.00 0.58
C ASN A 62 -3.59 -9.70 1.31
N ASN A 63 -3.99 -8.68 0.56
CA ASN A 63 -4.44 -7.40 1.09
C ASN A 63 -5.98 -7.30 1.11
N HIS A 64 -6.69 -8.43 1.13
CA HIS A 64 -8.14 -8.54 1.29
C HIS A 64 -8.99 -7.72 0.31
N TYR A 65 -8.47 -7.46 -0.89
CA TYR A 65 -9.16 -6.70 -1.95
C TYR A 65 -9.68 -5.34 -1.47
N THR A 66 -8.99 -4.70 -0.52
CA THR A 66 -9.42 -3.39 -0.05
C THR A 66 -9.25 -2.34 -1.15
N ILE A 67 -10.03 -1.26 -1.08
CA ILE A 67 -9.96 -0.14 -2.03
C ILE A 67 -8.53 0.41 -2.08
N GLU A 68 -7.83 0.47 -0.95
CA GLU A 68 -6.44 0.91 -0.87
C GLU A 68 -5.50 -0.01 -1.65
N ALA A 69 -5.67 -1.33 -1.51
CA ALA A 69 -4.86 -2.29 -2.24
C ALA A 69 -5.10 -2.17 -3.75
N ARG A 70 -6.36 -2.06 -4.18
CA ARG A 70 -6.72 -1.88 -5.60
C ARG A 70 -6.20 -0.56 -6.16
N ALA A 71 -6.29 0.53 -5.38
CA ALA A 71 -5.71 1.82 -5.75
C ALA A 71 -4.17 1.77 -5.84
N CYS A 72 -3.46 1.11 -4.92
CA CYS A 72 -2.01 0.92 -5.03
C CYS A 72 -1.66 0.09 -6.28
N ALA A 73 -2.40 -1.00 -6.56
CA ALA A 73 -2.16 -1.82 -7.75
C ALA A 73 -2.28 -1.02 -9.05
N ASN A 74 -3.25 -0.11 -9.13
CA ASN A 74 -3.38 0.82 -10.24
C ASN A 74 -2.23 1.84 -10.28
N LEU A 75 -1.83 2.41 -9.13
CA LEU A 75 -0.65 3.29 -9.07
C LEU A 75 0.63 2.60 -9.54
N PHE A 76 0.86 1.33 -9.18
CA PHE A 76 2.06 0.58 -9.57
C PHE A 76 2.19 0.38 -11.08
N LYS A 77 1.08 0.38 -11.81
CA LYS A 77 1.04 0.31 -13.28
C LYS A 77 1.11 1.69 -13.95
N ASP A 78 0.93 2.75 -13.17
CA ASP A 78 0.92 4.12 -13.65
C ASP A 78 2.33 4.60 -13.94
N SER A 79 2.54 5.26 -15.08
CA SER A 79 3.80 5.93 -15.41
C SER A 79 4.27 6.94 -14.35
N LEU A 80 3.35 7.47 -13.54
CA LEU A 80 3.66 8.37 -12.43
C LEU A 80 4.39 7.66 -11.28
N TRP A 81 4.30 6.34 -11.16
CA TRP A 81 5.00 5.57 -10.13
C TRP A 81 6.51 5.77 -10.19
N ASP A 82 7.06 5.78 -11.41
CA ASP A 82 8.49 5.92 -11.67
C ASP A 82 8.98 7.37 -11.61
N TYR A 83 8.08 8.35 -11.49
CA TYR A 83 8.44 9.76 -11.37
C TYR A 83 9.28 10.02 -10.12
N GLN A 84 10.36 10.81 -10.21
CA GLN A 84 11.31 11.06 -9.11
C GLN A 84 11.44 12.55 -8.72
N GLY A 85 10.44 13.38 -9.07
CA GLY A 85 10.44 14.81 -8.69
C GLY A 85 10.26 15.03 -7.19
N LEU A 86 10.55 16.25 -6.73
CA LEU A 86 10.39 16.62 -5.31
C LEU A 86 8.92 16.61 -4.87
N ASP A 87 8.00 16.80 -5.82
CA ASP A 87 6.55 16.77 -5.68
C ASP A 87 5.95 15.38 -5.97
N ARG A 88 6.78 14.33 -6.01
CA ARG A 88 6.33 12.96 -6.32
C ARG A 88 5.20 12.48 -5.42
N VAL A 89 5.35 12.60 -4.11
CA VAL A 89 4.35 12.13 -3.14
C VAL A 89 3.03 12.87 -3.33
N GLU A 90 3.08 14.20 -3.50
CA GLU A 90 1.89 15.01 -3.78
C GLU A 90 1.18 14.55 -5.06
N LYS A 91 1.92 14.35 -6.16
CA LYS A 91 1.37 13.86 -7.41
C LYS A 91 0.74 12.47 -7.27
N LEU A 92 1.36 11.57 -6.52
CA LEU A 92 0.82 10.23 -6.28
C LEU A 92 -0.45 10.27 -5.42
N ILE A 93 -0.53 11.17 -4.44
CA ILE A 93 -1.76 11.41 -3.66
C ILE A 93 -2.86 11.96 -4.56
N GLU A 94 -2.58 12.93 -5.42
CA GLU A 94 -3.58 13.43 -6.35
C GLU A 94 -4.03 12.33 -7.32
N ARG A 95 -3.09 11.55 -7.84
CA ARG A 95 -3.39 10.41 -8.71
C ARG A 95 -4.23 9.33 -8.02
N SER A 96 -3.95 9.05 -6.75
CA SER A 96 -4.66 8.01 -6.00
C SER A 96 -6.14 8.34 -5.77
N LYS A 97 -6.49 9.63 -5.66
CA LYS A 97 -7.90 10.07 -5.57
C LYS A 97 -8.71 9.57 -6.76
N PHE A 98 -8.16 9.65 -7.97
CA PHE A 98 -8.85 9.16 -9.18
C PHE A 98 -9.11 7.65 -9.09
N TYR A 99 -8.11 6.86 -8.72
CA TYR A 99 -8.27 5.41 -8.59
C TYR A 99 -9.28 5.05 -7.50
N VAL A 100 -9.20 5.68 -6.33
CA VAL A 100 -10.17 5.45 -5.24
C VAL A 100 -11.60 5.82 -5.67
N LEU A 101 -11.78 6.92 -6.40
CA LEU A 101 -13.11 7.31 -6.90
C LEU A 101 -13.66 6.33 -7.94
N ALA A 102 -12.81 5.84 -8.85
CA ALA A 102 -13.20 4.84 -9.85
C ALA A 102 -13.66 3.54 -9.17
N GLU A 103 -12.90 3.06 -8.18
CA GLU A 103 -13.21 1.88 -7.37
C GLU A 103 -14.54 2.00 -6.62
N ILE A 104 -14.81 3.17 -6.04
CA ILE A 104 -16.07 3.45 -5.35
C ILE A 104 -17.24 3.45 -6.33
N GLU A 105 -17.08 4.00 -7.53
CA GLU A 105 -18.16 4.07 -8.50
C GLU A 105 -18.47 2.70 -9.12
N GLU A 106 -17.44 1.93 -9.47
CA GLU A 106 -17.61 0.54 -9.93
C GLU A 106 -18.29 -0.31 -8.85
N SER A 107 -17.84 -0.22 -7.60
CA SER A 107 -18.45 -0.95 -6.48
C SER A 107 -19.95 -0.63 -6.31
N LYS A 108 -20.38 0.61 -6.58
CA LYS A 108 -21.81 0.96 -6.56
C LYS A 108 -22.58 0.32 -7.71
N GLU A 109 -21.99 0.29 -8.91
CA GLU A 109 -22.61 -0.33 -10.08
C GLU A 109 -22.72 -1.86 -9.94
N GLU A 110 -21.72 -2.49 -9.35
CA GLU A 110 -21.72 -3.92 -9.03
C GLU A 110 -22.75 -4.27 -7.97
N ALA A 111 -22.86 -3.47 -6.91
CA ALA A 111 -23.88 -3.65 -5.89
C ALA A 111 -25.30 -3.60 -6.47
N LYS A 112 -25.56 -2.74 -7.46
CA LYS A 112 -26.85 -2.70 -8.19
C LYS A 112 -27.11 -3.99 -8.99
N LYS A 113 -26.04 -4.61 -9.50
CA LYS A 113 -26.08 -5.84 -10.32
C LYS A 113 -25.96 -7.12 -9.50
N LEU A 114 -25.75 -7.03 -8.18
CA LEU A 114 -25.45 -8.16 -7.28
C LEU A 114 -24.22 -8.95 -7.73
N VAL A 115 -23.21 -8.25 -8.24
CA VAL A 115 -21.89 -8.79 -8.60
C VAL A 115 -20.91 -8.41 -7.48
N ASP A 116 -19.97 -9.30 -7.19
CA ASP A 116 -18.84 -9.06 -6.29
C ASP A 116 -17.56 -9.28 -7.11
N ASP A 117 -17.02 -8.19 -7.68
CA ASP A 117 -15.77 -8.23 -8.45
C ASP A 117 -14.61 -7.70 -7.61
N PRO A 118 -13.62 -8.55 -7.29
CA PRO A 118 -12.45 -8.12 -6.53
C PRO A 118 -11.32 -7.56 -7.41
N THR A 119 -11.48 -7.52 -8.75
CA THR A 119 -10.46 -7.00 -9.65
C THR A 119 -10.37 -5.46 -9.54
N PRO A 120 -9.17 -4.85 -9.69
CA PRO A 120 -9.05 -3.41 -9.70
C PRO A 120 -9.75 -2.82 -10.92
N THR A 121 -10.42 -1.69 -10.73
CA THR A 121 -11.06 -0.96 -11.81
C THR A 121 -10.01 -0.61 -12.85
N GLU A 122 -10.21 -1.07 -14.09
CA GLU A 122 -9.40 -0.63 -15.21
C GLU A 122 -9.78 0.81 -15.54
N VAL A 123 -8.91 1.76 -15.18
CA VAL A 123 -9.11 3.17 -15.53
C VAL A 123 -8.41 3.45 -16.85
N ASP A 124 -9.19 3.86 -17.86
CA ASP A 124 -8.64 4.27 -19.16
C ASP A 124 -7.70 5.47 -18.96
N PRO A 125 -6.39 5.35 -19.29
CA PRO A 125 -5.43 6.45 -19.18
C PRO A 125 -5.85 7.72 -19.94
N ILE A 126 -6.61 7.57 -21.03
CA ILE A 126 -7.14 8.69 -21.82
C ILE A 126 -8.25 9.41 -21.06
N LEU A 127 -9.17 8.66 -20.44
CA LEU A 127 -10.24 9.24 -19.63
C LEU A 127 -9.66 9.96 -18.41
N LEU A 128 -8.65 9.36 -17.78
CA LEU A 128 -7.90 9.93 -16.66
C LEU A 128 -7.18 11.23 -17.05
N ALA A 129 -6.53 11.25 -18.23
CA ALA A 129 -5.90 12.46 -18.76
C ALA A 129 -6.92 13.56 -19.09
N ILE A 130 -8.12 13.19 -19.58
CA ILE A 130 -9.21 14.14 -19.83
C ILE A 130 -9.74 14.74 -18.52
N GLU A 131 -9.86 13.96 -17.45
CA GLU A 131 -10.26 14.47 -16.13
C GLU A 131 -9.19 15.39 -15.53
N GLN A 132 -7.91 15.05 -15.66
CA GLN A 132 -6.79 15.90 -15.23
C GLN A 132 -6.70 17.22 -16.02
N TRP A 133 -7.01 17.19 -17.31
CA TRP A 133 -7.09 18.40 -18.12
C TRP A 133 -8.28 19.30 -17.70
N LYS A 134 -9.37 18.70 -17.22
CA LYS A 134 -10.54 19.43 -16.70
C LYS A 134 -10.31 19.97 -15.27
N SER A 135 -9.48 19.33 -14.46
CA SER A 135 -9.11 19.80 -13.10
C SER A 135 -8.08 20.94 -13.12
N GLY A 136 -7.41 21.18 -14.26
CA GLY A 136 -6.40 22.23 -14.41
C GLY A 136 -5.01 21.86 -13.91
N GLU A 137 -4.71 20.55 -13.80
CA GLU A 137 -3.44 20.02 -13.30
C GLU A 137 -2.43 19.70 -14.43
N ILE A 138 -2.71 20.15 -15.66
CA ILE A 138 -1.81 20.15 -16.83
C ILE A 138 -1.90 21.49 -17.55
#